data_AF-A0A376VRI3-F1
#
_entry.id   AF-A0A376VRI3-F1
#
_cell.length_a   1.000
_cell.length_b   1.000
_cell.length_c   1.000
_cell.angle_alpha   90.00
_cell.angle_beta   90.00
_cell.angle_gamma   90.00
#
_symmetry.space_group_name_H-M   'P 1'
#
loop_
_entity.id
_entity.type
_entity.pdbx_description
1 polymer ?
#
loop_
_entity_poly.entity_id
_entity_poly.type
_entity_poly.pdbx_seq_one_letter_code
_entity_poly.pdbx_strand_id
1 'polypeptide(L)'
;MREVFRYAIVTGRAEYNPAPDLTSAMQGHESNHYPFLTTKELPDFFKALSSYSGSALVVMAARLLIITGLRTGELRGALWDEIDFNKAIWEIPASRMKCGGPHIVPLSEQALSLIGKIREITGNYPLMFPGPQ
;
A
#
# COMPACT_ATOMS: atom_id res chain seq x y z
N MET A 1 -8.99 -23.33 0.49
CA MET A 1 -9.59 -24.68 0.34
C MET A 1 -8.65 -25.79 0.83
N ARG A 2 -7.40 -25.87 0.33
CA ARG A 2 -6.43 -26.89 0.74
C ARG A 2 -6.17 -26.96 2.26
N GLU A 3 -5.99 -25.81 2.93
CA GLU A 3 -5.76 -25.78 4.39
C GLU A 3 -6.99 -26.14 5.22
N VAL A 4 -8.19 -25.86 4.71
CA VAL A 4 -9.44 -26.23 5.39
C VAL A 4 -9.59 -27.76 5.42
N PHE A 5 -9.33 -28.44 4.30
CA PHE A 5 -9.34 -29.90 4.24
C PHE A 5 -8.18 -30.52 5.03
N ARG A 6 -7.00 -29.90 5.05
CA ARG A 6 -5.89 -30.38 5.89
C ARG A 6 -6.26 -30.33 7.38
N TYR A 7 -6.88 -29.23 7.83
CA TYR A 7 -7.41 -29.13 9.19
C TYR A 7 -8.53 -30.15 9.46
N ALA A 8 -9.45 -30.35 8.51
CA ALA A 8 -10.49 -31.36 8.63
C ALA A 8 -9.92 -32.77 8.75
N ILE A 9 -8.84 -33.10 8.04
CA ILE A 9 -8.17 -34.41 8.14
C ILE A 9 -7.48 -34.59 9.49
N VAL A 10 -6.68 -33.60 9.92
CA VAL A 10 -6.02 -33.65 11.24
C VAL A 10 -7.05 -33.78 12.37
N THR A 11 -8.24 -33.22 12.19
CA THR A 11 -9.30 -33.27 13.19
C THR A 11 -10.35 -34.36 12.95
N GLY A 12 -10.10 -35.30 12.03
CA GLY A 12 -10.96 -36.47 11.77
C GLY A 12 -12.30 -36.17 11.11
N ARG A 13 -12.52 -34.96 10.60
CA ARG A 13 -13.74 -34.52 9.90
C ARG A 13 -13.72 -34.83 8.39
N ALA A 14 -12.58 -35.18 7.85
CA ALA A 14 -12.40 -35.63 6.47
C ALA A 14 -11.25 -36.65 6.39
N GLU A 15 -11.24 -37.51 5.39
CA GLU A 15 -10.16 -38.49 5.20
C GLU A 15 -9.22 -38.12 4.06
N TYR A 16 -9.67 -37.22 3.17
CA TYR A 16 -8.99 -36.91 1.93
C TYR A 16 -9.17 -35.42 1.55
N ASN A 17 -8.18 -34.86 0.87
CA ASN A 17 -8.16 -33.48 0.42
C ASN A 17 -8.32 -33.44 -1.11
N PRO A 18 -9.50 -33.07 -1.65
CA PRO A 18 -9.73 -33.00 -3.09
C PRO A 18 -9.16 -31.75 -3.75
N ALA A 19 -8.65 -30.78 -2.99
CA ALA A 19 -8.12 -29.54 -3.53
C ALA A 19 -6.94 -29.71 -4.53
N PRO A 20 -6.01 -30.68 -4.39
CA PRO A 20 -4.95 -30.92 -5.36
C PRO A 20 -5.49 -31.36 -6.73
N ASP A 21 -6.47 -32.26 -6.78
CA ASP A 21 -7.06 -32.79 -8.02
C ASP A 21 -7.77 -31.71 -8.83
N LEU A 22 -8.31 -30.70 -8.14
CA LEU A 22 -8.94 -29.55 -8.78
C LEU A 22 -7.91 -28.69 -9.54
N THR A 23 -6.65 -28.68 -9.12
CA THR A 23 -5.59 -27.87 -9.76
C THR A 23 -5.39 -28.24 -11.23
N SER A 24 -5.53 -29.52 -11.59
CA SER A 24 -5.47 -30.00 -12.98
C SER A 24 -6.71 -29.67 -13.81
N ALA A 25 -7.85 -29.42 -13.16
CA ALA A 25 -9.12 -29.09 -13.81
C ALA A 25 -9.35 -27.57 -13.94
N MET A 26 -8.59 -26.75 -13.21
CA MET A 26 -8.69 -25.29 -13.26
C MET A 26 -7.82 -24.75 -14.39
N GLN A 27 -8.42 -24.02 -15.33
CA GLN A 27 -7.65 -23.19 -16.26
C GLN A 27 -6.87 -22.14 -15.46
N GLY A 28 -5.56 -22.05 -15.71
CA GLY A 28 -4.71 -21.05 -15.07
C GLY A 28 -5.25 -19.64 -15.32
N HIS A 29 -5.16 -18.77 -14.32
CA HIS A 29 -5.47 -17.37 -14.52
C HIS A 29 -4.36 -16.74 -15.37
N GLU A 30 -4.69 -16.28 -16.58
CA GLU A 30 -3.78 -15.44 -17.36
C GLU A 30 -3.73 -14.05 -16.73
N SER A 31 -2.60 -13.74 -16.10
CA SER A 31 -2.37 -12.43 -15.51
C SER A 31 -2.11 -11.40 -16.61
N ASN A 32 -3.05 -10.46 -16.79
CA ASN A 32 -2.77 -9.26 -17.58
C ASN A 32 -1.96 -8.27 -16.74
N HIS A 33 -0.76 -7.92 -17.20
CA HIS A 33 0.06 -6.89 -16.56
C HIS A 33 -0.54 -5.51 -16.81
N TYR A 34 -0.70 -4.71 -15.76
CA TYR A 34 -1.10 -3.32 -15.91
C TYR A 34 0.01 -2.51 -16.59
N PRO A 35 -0.31 -1.65 -17.57
CA PRO A 35 0.67 -0.77 -18.18
C PRO A 35 1.26 0.17 -17.12
N PHE A 36 2.57 0.35 -17.16
CA PHE A 36 3.31 1.25 -16.27
C PHE A 36 3.67 2.54 -17.01
N LEU A 37 3.80 3.64 -16.27
CA LEU A 37 4.21 4.92 -16.83
C LEU A 37 5.71 4.88 -17.20
N THR A 38 6.03 5.27 -18.42
CA THR A 38 7.41 5.48 -18.85
C THR A 38 7.92 6.85 -18.38
N THR A 39 9.24 7.03 -18.30
CA THR A 39 9.85 8.30 -17.90
C THR A 39 9.43 9.48 -18.75
N LYS A 40 9.09 9.24 -20.03
CA LYS A 40 8.62 10.28 -20.97
C LYS A 40 7.19 10.74 -20.69
N GLU A 41 6.37 9.88 -20.09
CA GLU A 41 4.97 10.16 -19.76
C GLU A 41 4.79 10.83 -18.39
N LEU A 42 5.80 10.73 -17.51
CA LEU A 42 5.78 11.33 -16.18
C LEU A 42 5.47 12.84 -16.18
N PRO A 43 6.07 13.68 -17.05
CA PRO A 43 5.78 15.11 -17.03
C PRO A 43 4.31 15.43 -17.31
N ASP A 44 3.71 14.73 -18.28
CA ASP A 44 2.30 14.95 -18.64
C ASP A 44 1.36 14.38 -17.58
N PHE A 45 1.73 13.25 -16.96
CA PHE A 45 1.04 12.75 -15.78
C PHE A 45 1.06 13.76 -14.62
N PHE A 46 2.21 14.36 -14.30
CA PHE A 46 2.29 15.35 -13.23
C PHE A 46 1.52 16.63 -13.53
N LYS A 47 1.47 17.06 -14.80
CA LYS A 47 0.60 18.17 -15.23
C LYS A 47 -0.87 17.83 -15.00
N ALA A 48 -1.33 16.67 -15.49
CA ALA A 48 -2.70 16.21 -15.31
C ALA A 48 -3.07 16.05 -13.84
N LEU A 49 -2.14 15.53 -13.03
CA LEU A 49 -2.33 15.39 -11.58
C LEU A 49 -2.40 16.76 -10.89
N SER A 50 -1.64 17.75 -11.35
CA SER A 50 -1.70 19.11 -10.80
C SER A 50 -2.95 19.89 -11.19
N SER A 51 -3.56 19.58 -12.34
CA SER A 51 -4.82 20.19 -12.79
C SER A 51 -6.06 19.47 -12.25
N TYR A 52 -5.89 18.45 -11.40
CA TYR A 52 -7.00 17.75 -10.78
C TYR A 52 -7.75 18.66 -9.81
N SER A 53 -9.04 18.87 -10.06
CA SER A 53 -9.91 19.77 -9.29
C SER A 53 -10.50 19.16 -8.02
N GLY A 54 -10.16 17.91 -7.69
CA GLY A 54 -10.61 17.25 -6.48
C GLY A 54 -9.78 17.61 -5.25
N SER A 55 -9.69 16.67 -4.30
CA SER A 55 -8.99 16.91 -3.03
C SER A 55 -7.49 17.09 -3.23
N ALA A 56 -6.95 18.22 -2.76
CA ALA A 56 -5.51 18.48 -2.74
C ALA A 56 -4.75 17.40 -1.94
N LEU A 57 -5.37 16.83 -0.91
CA LEU A 57 -4.82 15.73 -0.12
C LEU A 57 -4.59 14.47 -0.98
N VAL A 58 -5.51 14.18 -1.92
CA VAL A 58 -5.40 13.04 -2.85
C VAL A 58 -4.25 13.25 -3.83
N VAL A 59 -4.08 14.48 -4.33
CA VAL A 59 -2.94 14.84 -5.19
C VAL A 59 -1.61 14.67 -4.46
N MET A 60 -1.53 15.11 -3.20
CA MET A 60 -0.34 14.91 -2.37
C MET A 60 -0.11 13.42 -2.10
N ALA A 61 -1.14 12.65 -1.72
CA ALA A 61 -1.06 11.21 -1.52
C ALA A 61 -0.47 10.47 -2.73
N ALA A 62 -0.96 10.79 -3.93
CA ALA A 62 -0.47 10.20 -5.18
C ALA A 62 1.01 10.54 -5.44
N ARG A 63 1.43 11.79 -5.21
CA ARG A 63 2.84 12.18 -5.31
C ARG A 63 3.72 11.44 -4.30
N LEU A 64 3.23 11.28 -3.07
CA LEU A 64 3.97 10.59 -2.02
C LEU A 64 4.18 9.12 -2.38
N LEU A 65 3.16 8.43 -2.93
CA LEU A 65 3.29 7.06 -3.42
C LEU A 65 4.35 6.93 -4.51
N ILE A 66 4.42 7.88 -5.44
CA ILE A 66 5.39 7.85 -6.54
C ILE A 66 6.82 8.02 -6.01
N ILE A 67 7.02 8.90 -5.02
CA ILE A 67 8.35 9.19 -4.48
C ILE A 67 8.81 8.09 -3.51
N THR A 68 7.90 7.53 -2.70
CA THR A 68 8.24 6.57 -1.64
C THR A 68 8.13 5.11 -2.08
N GLY A 69 7.39 4.81 -3.15
CA GLY A 69 7.12 3.44 -3.60
C GLY A 69 6.26 2.62 -2.64
N LEU A 70 5.64 3.25 -1.64
CA LEU A 70 4.76 2.58 -0.68
C LEU A 70 3.55 1.96 -1.37
N ARG A 71 3.00 0.90 -0.78
CA ARG A 71 1.72 0.35 -1.22
C ARG A 71 0.59 1.28 -0.81
N THR A 72 -0.47 1.31 -1.61
CA THR A 72 -1.64 2.17 -1.31
C THR A 72 -2.27 1.86 0.05
N GLY A 73 -2.24 0.59 0.50
CA GLY A 73 -2.74 0.20 1.82
C GLY A 73 -1.87 0.68 2.99
N GLU A 74 -0.55 0.75 2.79
CA GLU A 74 0.42 1.28 3.76
C GLU A 74 0.16 2.77 3.97
N LEU A 75 0.03 3.52 2.88
CA LEU A 75 -0.25 4.95 2.88
C LEU A 75 -1.60 5.31 3.53
N ARG A 76 -2.69 4.60 3.21
CA ARG A 76 -4.01 4.94 3.76
C ARG A 76 -4.11 4.79 5.27
N GLY A 77 -3.35 3.87 5.86
CA GLY A 77 -3.31 3.69 7.31
C GLY A 77 -2.15 4.42 7.99
N ALA A 78 -1.44 5.30 7.27
CA ALA A 78 -0.30 6.07 7.76
C ALA A 78 -0.60 6.81 9.06
N LEU A 79 0.20 6.57 10.09
CA LEU A 79 0.14 7.32 11.34
C LEU A 79 1.28 8.35 11.39
N TRP A 80 1.06 9.49 12.05
CA TRP A 80 2.10 10.50 12.22
C TRP A 80 3.30 9.98 13.02
N ASP A 81 3.06 9.09 13.97
CA ASP A 81 4.10 8.49 14.83
C ASP A 81 5.02 7.52 14.08
N GLU A 82 4.67 7.13 12.84
CA GLU A 82 5.53 6.30 11.98
C GLU A 82 6.64 7.13 11.29
N ILE A 83 6.58 8.46 11.36
CA ILE A 83 7.52 9.35 10.68
C ILE A 83 8.56 9.91 11.66
N ASP A 84 9.82 9.51 11.48
CA ASP A 84 10.97 10.15 12.12
C ASP A 84 11.51 11.26 11.20
N PHE A 85 11.11 12.50 11.47
CA PHE A 85 11.57 13.68 10.72
C PHE A 85 13.07 13.97 10.91
N ASN A 86 13.67 13.55 12.03
CA ASN A 86 15.09 13.80 12.29
C ASN A 86 15.97 12.85 11.48
N LYS A 87 15.56 11.58 11.40
CA LYS A 87 16.27 10.56 10.63
C LYS A 87 15.83 10.50 9.16
N ALA A 88 14.79 11.25 8.79
CA ALA A 88 14.16 11.19 7.48
C ALA A 88 13.72 9.76 7.12
N ILE A 89 13.01 9.09 8.03
CA ILE A 89 12.59 7.70 7.86
C ILE A 89 11.09 7.58 8.14
N TRP A 90 10.41 6.78 7.34
CA TRP A 90 9.08 6.25 7.64
C TRP A 90 9.20 4.78 8.02
N GLU A 91 8.90 4.46 9.28
CA GLU A 91 8.92 3.10 9.81
C GLU A 91 7.49 2.56 9.98
N ILE A 92 7.11 1.62 9.11
CA ILE A 92 5.81 0.94 9.20
C ILE A 92 5.96 -0.28 10.09
N PRO A 93 5.19 -0.38 11.19
CA PRO A 93 5.36 -1.44 12.18
C PRO A 93 5.01 -2.81 11.60
N ALA A 94 5.69 -3.83 12.11
CA ALA A 94 5.49 -5.23 11.71
C ALA A 94 4.04 -5.71 11.88
N SER A 95 3.30 -5.14 12.85
CA SER A 95 1.88 -5.43 13.09
C SER A 95 0.98 -5.11 11.90
N ARG A 96 1.38 -4.16 11.05
CA ARG A 96 0.67 -3.79 9.81
C ARG A 96 1.21 -4.52 8.58
N MET A 97 2.28 -5.30 8.72
CA MET A 97 2.94 -5.98 7.62
C MET A 97 2.59 -7.46 7.53
N LYS A 98 2.21 -7.90 6.33
CA LYS A 98 1.84 -9.30 6.04
C LYS A 98 2.97 -10.31 6.31
N CYS A 99 4.23 -9.90 6.21
CA CYS A 99 5.39 -10.78 6.36
C CYS A 99 6.11 -10.62 7.71
N GLY A 100 5.52 -9.93 8.69
CA GLY A 100 5.98 -9.94 10.09
C GLY A 100 7.26 -9.15 10.41
N GLY A 101 7.85 -8.43 9.45
CA GLY A 101 8.97 -7.50 9.68
C GLY A 101 8.56 -6.04 9.50
N PRO A 102 9.20 -5.08 10.19
CA PRO A 102 8.97 -3.66 9.97
C PRO A 102 9.45 -3.25 8.56
N HIS A 103 8.74 -2.33 7.93
CA HIS A 103 9.12 -1.78 6.63
C HIS A 103 9.66 -0.36 6.82
N ILE A 104 10.95 -0.18 6.53
CA ILE A 104 11.66 1.09 6.70
C ILE A 104 11.81 1.74 5.33
N VAL A 105 11.27 2.95 5.17
CA VAL A 105 11.34 3.73 3.93
C VAL A 105 12.11 5.03 4.17
N PRO A 106 13.28 5.22 3.54
CA PRO A 106 13.99 6.50 3.56
C PRO A 106 13.17 7.59 2.86
N LEU A 107 13.10 8.77 3.46
CA LEU A 107 12.37 9.91 2.95
C LEU A 107 13.34 10.90 2.30
N SER A 108 13.08 11.25 1.04
CA SER A 108 13.79 12.34 0.38
C SER A 108 13.33 13.71 0.89
N GLU A 109 14.10 14.77 0.64
CA GLU A 109 13.70 16.14 0.98
C GLU A 109 12.34 16.52 0.38
N GLN A 110 12.06 16.04 -0.84
CA GLN A 110 10.78 16.24 -1.50
C GLN A 110 9.63 15.55 -0.76
N ALA A 111 9.86 14.31 -0.28
CA ALA A 111 8.88 13.58 0.50
C ALA A 111 8.62 14.29 1.85
N LEU A 112 9.66 14.73 2.55
CA LEU A 112 9.53 15.46 3.81
C LEU A 112 8.77 16.78 3.64
N SER A 113 9.09 17.55 2.60
CA SER A 113 8.36 18.80 2.28
C SER A 113 6.87 18.53 2.05
N LEU A 114 6.55 17.44 1.33
CA LEU A 114 5.17 17.07 1.06
C LEU A 114 4.44 16.60 2.32
N ILE A 115 5.09 15.78 3.16
CA ILE A 115 4.56 15.33 4.45
C ILE A 115 4.30 16.53 5.37
N GLY A 116 5.19 17.53 5.38
CA GLY A 116 4.98 18.78 6.12
C GLY A 116 3.70 19.50 5.69
N LYS A 117 3.46 19.65 4.38
CA LYS A 117 2.21 20.24 3.85
C LYS A 117 0.97 19.43 4.21
N ILE A 118 1.07 18.10 4.19
CA ILE A 118 -0.03 17.24 4.64
C ILE A 118 -0.31 17.47 6.12
N ARG A 119 0.73 17.65 6.94
CA ARG A 119 0.60 17.87 8.39
C ARG A 119 -0.11 19.18 8.72
N GLU A 120 0.05 20.21 7.92
CA GLU A 120 -0.71 21.46 8.07
C GLU A 120 -2.23 21.26 7.87
N ILE A 121 -2.63 20.27 7.08
CA ILE A 121 -4.04 19.99 6.75
C ILE A 121 -4.64 18.97 7.73
N THR A 122 -3.91 17.88 8.03
CA THR A 122 -4.43 16.73 8.78
C THR A 122 -3.66 16.41 10.07
N GLY A 123 -2.74 17.27 10.49
CA GLY A 123 -1.91 17.06 11.70
C GLY A 123 -2.68 16.99 13.01
N ASN A 124 -3.95 17.42 13.03
CA ASN A 124 -4.84 17.29 14.18
C ASN A 124 -5.47 15.89 14.30
N TYR A 125 -5.32 15.04 13.29
CA TYR A 125 -5.80 13.65 13.29
C TYR A 125 -4.64 12.70 13.54
N PRO A 126 -4.88 11.52 14.15
CA PRO A 126 -3.83 10.51 14.32
C PRO A 126 -3.34 9.94 12.97
N LEU A 127 -4.25 9.88 11.98
CA LEU A 127 -3.95 9.42 10.62
C LEU A 127 -3.51 10.58 9.73
N MET A 128 -2.50 10.34 8.90
CA MET A 128 -2.03 11.28 7.88
C MET A 128 -3.09 11.51 6.79
N PHE A 129 -3.85 10.47 6.45
CA PHE A 129 -4.92 10.51 5.43
C PHE A 129 -6.26 10.03 6.01
N PRO A 130 -7.01 10.90 6.72
CA PRO A 130 -8.36 10.57 7.16
C PRO A 130 -9.30 10.45 5.96
N GLY A 131 -10.21 9.47 6.00
CA GLY A 131 -11.28 9.36 5.00
C GLY A 131 -12.24 10.55 5.08
N PRO A 132 -12.96 10.88 3.99
CA PRO A 132 -14.01 11.88 4.04
C PRO A 132 -15.08 11.45 5.06
N GLN A 133 -15.46 12.38 5.95
CA GLN A 133 -16.65 12.24 6.81
C GLN A 133 -17.93 12.41 6.00
#